data_AF-A0A133UG81-F1
#
_entry.id   AF-A0A133UG81-F1
#
_cell.length_a   1.000
_cell.length_b   1.000
_cell.length_c   1.000
_cell.angle_alpha   90.00
_cell.angle_beta   90.00
_cell.angle_gamma   90.00
#
_symmetry.space_group_name_H-M   'P 1'
#
loop_
_entity.id
_entity.type
_entity.pdbx_description
1 polymer ?
#
loop_
_entity_poly.entity_id
_entity_poly.type
_entity_poly.pdbx_seq_one_letter_code
_entity_poly.pdbx_strand_id
1 'polypeptide(L)'
;MKMVKRELRKGIGRKISRIIGQETVWKIREFLGEEPSGLVYKTVREFGREKLWEAYMKNLEEVLETVSNLMLKLQGHVVLTADHGESLGLNGNYGHGARLSNPELREVPWFEVSIVDDS
;
A
#
# COMPACT_ATOMS: atom_id res chain seq x y z
N MET A 1 19.24 24.81 16.85
CA MET A 1 18.23 25.60 16.09
C MET A 1 17.80 24.97 14.74
N LYS A 2 18.71 24.48 13.87
CA LYS A 2 18.36 23.83 12.57
C LYS A 2 17.50 22.56 12.71
N MET A 3 17.76 21.75 13.74
CA MET A 3 17.09 20.46 13.95
C MET A 3 15.61 20.60 14.38
N VAL A 4 15.31 21.59 15.22
CA VAL A 4 13.94 21.91 15.69
C VAL A 4 13.06 22.40 14.53
N LYS A 5 13.59 23.26 13.64
CA LYS A 5 12.91 23.69 12.40
C LYS A 5 12.62 22.50 11.46
N ARG A 6 13.52 21.53 11.38
CA ARG A 6 13.36 20.33 10.54
C ARG A 6 12.22 19.43 11.04
N GLU A 7 12.14 19.19 12.35
CA GLU A 7 11.09 18.36 12.94
C GLU A 7 9.70 19.05 12.89
N LEU A 8 9.64 20.36 13.14
CA LEU A 8 8.43 21.17 12.92
C LEU A 8 7.97 21.12 11.46
N ARG A 9 8.88 21.29 10.49
CA ARG A 9 8.58 21.20 9.05
C ARG A 9 8.11 19.81 8.64
N LYS A 10 8.71 18.74 9.18
CA LYS A 10 8.24 17.35 8.98
C LYS A 10 6.85 17.10 9.57
N GLY A 11 6.53 17.70 10.71
CA GLY A 11 5.21 17.58 11.34
C GLY A 11 4.11 18.27 10.53
N ILE A 12 4.39 19.48 10.04
CA ILE A 12 3.47 20.28 9.22
C ILE A 12 3.27 19.62 7.85
N GLY A 13 4.35 19.21 7.18
CA GLY A 13 4.26 18.51 5.89
C GLY A 13 3.42 17.23 5.98
N ARG A 14 3.56 16.46 7.07
CA ARG A 14 2.75 15.26 7.35
C ARG A 14 1.27 15.54 7.67
N LYS A 15 0.91 16.73 8.16
CA LYS A 15 -0.49 17.13 8.35
C LYS A 15 -1.11 17.58 7.04
N ILE A 16 -0.39 18.38 6.26
CA ILE A 16 -0.84 18.86 4.95
C ILE A 16 -1.07 17.67 4.00
N SER A 17 -0.15 16.71 3.95
CA SER A 17 -0.27 15.52 3.09
C SER A 17 -1.54 14.70 3.34
N ARG A 18 -2.11 14.75 4.56
CA ARG A 18 -3.37 14.06 4.86
C ARG A 18 -4.58 14.71 4.23
N ILE A 19 -4.53 16.02 4.06
CA ILE A 19 -5.66 16.80 3.54
C ILE A 19 -5.63 16.81 2.02
N ILE A 20 -4.44 16.95 1.43
CA ILE A 20 -4.29 17.16 -0.01
C ILE A 20 -3.74 15.94 -0.78
N GLY A 21 -3.39 14.85 -0.08
CA GLY A 21 -2.81 13.64 -0.66
C GLY A 21 -1.29 13.72 -0.86
N GLN A 22 -0.64 12.55 -0.97
CA GLN A 22 0.82 12.45 -1.18
C GLN A 22 1.25 12.99 -2.55
N GLU A 23 0.49 12.69 -3.62
CA GLU A 23 0.79 13.20 -4.97
C GLU A 23 0.85 14.72 -5.02
N THR A 24 -0.10 15.40 -4.37
CA THR A 24 -0.13 16.87 -4.35
C THR A 24 1.09 17.42 -3.60
N VAL A 25 1.50 16.77 -2.52
CA VAL A 25 2.74 17.14 -1.82
C VAL A 25 3.96 16.89 -2.69
N TRP A 26 4.00 15.80 -3.47
CA TRP A 26 5.10 15.54 -4.41
C TRP A 26 5.20 16.65 -5.46
N LYS A 27 4.08 17.01 -6.09
CA LYS A 27 4.01 18.11 -7.09
C LYS A 27 4.47 19.45 -6.51
N ILE A 28 4.07 19.78 -5.28
CA ILE A 28 4.52 21.01 -4.61
C ILE A 28 6.05 20.98 -4.39
N ARG A 29 6.60 19.84 -3.98
CA ARG A 29 8.05 19.72 -3.75
C ARG A 29 8.83 19.83 -5.06
N GLU A 30 8.38 19.17 -6.12
CA GLU A 30 8.96 19.29 -7.45
C GLU A 30 8.94 20.74 -7.95
N PHE A 31 7.81 21.43 -7.79
CA PHE A 31 7.69 22.86 -8.11
C PHE A 31 8.69 23.73 -7.33
N LEU A 32 9.00 23.37 -6.09
CA LEU A 32 10.00 24.04 -5.26
C LEU A 32 11.44 23.57 -5.53
N GLY A 33 11.68 22.72 -6.54
CA GLY A 33 12.99 22.19 -6.89
C GLY A 33 13.50 21.09 -5.95
N GLU A 34 12.64 20.53 -5.09
CA GLU A 34 12.97 19.38 -4.25
C GLU A 34 12.41 18.10 -4.88
N GLU A 35 13.26 17.10 -5.10
CA GLU A 35 12.79 15.78 -5.50
C GLU A 35 12.23 15.01 -4.29
N PRO A 36 10.96 14.56 -4.32
CA PRO A 36 10.42 13.66 -3.32
C PRO A 36 11.25 12.37 -3.21
N SER A 37 11.44 11.88 -2.00
CA SER A 37 12.15 10.63 -1.75
C SER A 37 11.16 9.49 -1.47
N GLY A 38 11.47 8.28 -1.93
CA GLY A 38 10.67 7.08 -1.67
C GLY A 38 10.57 6.21 -2.92
N LEU A 39 10.56 4.88 -2.73
CA LEU A 39 10.50 3.94 -3.85
C LEU A 39 9.21 4.11 -4.66
N VAL A 40 8.06 4.22 -3.98
CA VAL A 40 6.76 4.36 -4.66
C VAL A 40 6.69 5.63 -5.50
N TYR A 41 7.18 6.76 -5.00
CA TYR A 41 7.28 7.98 -5.80
C TYR A 41 8.13 7.77 -7.05
N LYS A 42 9.32 7.19 -6.92
CA LYS A 42 10.21 6.91 -8.05
C LYS A 42 9.52 6.02 -9.08
N THR A 43 8.89 4.94 -8.62
CA THR A 43 8.16 4.00 -9.49
C THR A 43 7.00 4.69 -10.22
N VAL A 44 6.17 5.46 -9.53
CA VAL A 44 5.05 6.18 -10.14
C VAL A 44 5.54 7.25 -11.11
N ARG A 45 6.63 7.94 -10.79
CA ARG A 45 7.23 8.95 -11.67
C ARG A 45 7.81 8.34 -12.95
N GLU A 46 8.53 7.22 -12.81
CA GLU A 46 9.27 6.59 -13.91
C GLU A 46 8.37 5.71 -14.79
N PHE A 47 7.42 4.99 -14.18
CA PHE A 47 6.62 3.97 -14.87
C PHE A 47 5.11 4.26 -14.85
N GLY A 48 4.66 5.26 -14.10
CA GLY A 48 3.24 5.58 -13.98
C GLY A 48 2.49 4.70 -12.98
N ARG A 49 1.23 5.09 -12.71
CA ARG A 49 0.33 4.38 -11.79
C ARG A 49 -0.09 3.00 -12.30
N GLU A 50 -0.32 2.89 -13.60
CA GLU A 50 -0.76 1.65 -14.23
C GLU A 50 0.30 0.54 -14.06
N LYS A 51 1.58 0.88 -14.24
CA LYS A 51 2.66 -0.09 -13.99
C LYS A 51 2.77 -0.50 -12.53
N LEU A 52 2.55 0.43 -11.59
CA LEU A 52 2.50 0.09 -10.17
C LEU A 52 1.35 -0.88 -9.87
N TRP A 53 0.19 -0.66 -10.47
CA TRP A 53 -0.97 -1.55 -10.36
C TRP A 53 -0.68 -2.94 -10.93
N GLU A 54 -0.12 -3.01 -12.15
CA GLU A 54 0.29 -4.29 -12.76
C GLU A 54 1.27 -5.06 -11.87
N ALA A 55 2.26 -4.39 -11.29
CA ALA A 55 3.21 -5.01 -10.39
C ALA A 55 2.54 -5.53 -9.11
N TYR A 56 1.58 -4.78 -8.55
CA TYR A 56 0.79 -5.23 -7.42
C TYR A 56 -0.03 -6.48 -7.76
N MET A 57 -0.71 -6.48 -8.90
CA MET A 57 -1.51 -7.63 -9.36
C MET A 57 -0.64 -8.87 -9.57
N LYS A 58 0.54 -8.73 -10.17
CA LYS A 58 1.48 -9.83 -10.34
C LYS A 58 1.92 -10.42 -9.00
N ASN A 59 2.23 -9.58 -8.01
CA ASN A 59 2.56 -10.06 -6.66
C ASN A 59 1.39 -10.82 -6.03
N LEU A 60 0.16 -10.36 -6.23
CA LEU A 60 -1.04 -11.03 -5.73
C LEU A 60 -1.21 -12.41 -6.38
N GLU A 61 -1.00 -12.53 -7.69
CA GLU A 61 -1.05 -13.81 -8.41
C GLU A 61 -0.03 -14.81 -7.84
N GLU A 62 1.22 -14.39 -7.62
CA GLU A 62 2.29 -15.23 -7.04
C GLU A 62 1.94 -15.71 -5.61
N VAL A 63 1.34 -14.83 -4.80
CA VAL A 63 0.88 -15.18 -3.44
C VAL A 63 -0.28 -16.17 -3.50
N LEU A 64 -1.26 -15.96 -4.38
CA LEU A 64 -2.42 -16.84 -4.50
C LEU A 64 -2.02 -18.23 -5.01
N GLU A 65 -1.06 -18.33 -5.92
CA GLU A 65 -0.48 -19.62 -6.33
C GLU A 65 0.18 -20.32 -5.14
N THR A 66 0.99 -19.59 -4.37
CA THR A 66 1.68 -20.13 -3.18
C THR A 66 0.69 -20.63 -2.13
N VAL A 67 -0.36 -19.86 -1.84
CA VAL A 67 -1.41 -20.23 -0.88
C VAL A 67 -2.21 -21.42 -1.38
N SER A 68 -2.56 -21.47 -2.66
CA SER A 68 -3.28 -22.59 -3.25
C SER A 68 -2.51 -23.91 -3.09
N ASN A 69 -1.20 -23.89 -3.32
CA ASN A 69 -0.33 -25.04 -3.10
C ASN A 69 -0.22 -25.46 -1.63
N LEU A 70 -0.25 -24.49 -0.71
CA LEU A 70 -0.28 -24.77 0.73
C LEU A 70 -1.60 -25.44 1.14
N MET A 71 -2.72 -24.96 0.60
CA MET A 71 -4.05 -25.48 0.92
C MET A 71 -4.21 -26.97 0.60
N LEU A 72 -3.52 -27.48 -0.43
CA LEU A 72 -3.51 -28.92 -0.77
C LEU A 72 -2.97 -29.83 0.36
N LYS A 73 -2.31 -29.25 1.36
CA LYS A 73 -1.71 -29.98 2.50
C LYS A 73 -2.46 -29.75 3.81
N LEU A 74 -3.54 -28.97 3.79
CA LEU A 74 -4.35 -28.66 4.96
C LEU A 74 -5.60 -29.54 4.99
N GLN A 75 -6.21 -29.66 6.16
CA GLN A 75 -7.48 -30.36 6.37
C GLN A 75 -8.36 -29.52 7.31
N GLY A 76 -9.67 -29.65 7.17
CA GLY A 76 -10.65 -28.95 8.02
C GLY A 76 -11.05 -27.58 7.49
N HIS A 77 -11.54 -26.72 8.39
CA HIS A 77 -12.00 -25.37 8.04
C HIS A 77 -10.81 -24.40 8.06
N VAL A 78 -10.59 -23.73 6.92
CA VAL A 78 -9.50 -22.79 6.70
C VAL A 78 -10.09 -21.42 6.38
N VAL A 79 -9.52 -20.39 6.99
CA VAL A 79 -9.81 -18.98 6.68
C VAL A 79 -8.55 -18.33 6.10
N LEU A 80 -8.67 -17.76 4.91
CA LEU A 80 -7.66 -16.94 4.26
C LEU A 80 -8.03 -15.46 4.40
N THR A 81 -7.11 -14.66 4.94
CA THR A 81 -7.28 -13.21 5.11
C THR A 81 -5.95 -12.47 4.99
N ALA A 82 -5.97 -11.15 5.04
CA ALA A 82 -4.80 -10.28 5.04
C ALA A 82 -4.75 -9.44 6.32
N ASP A 83 -3.54 -9.03 6.72
CA ASP A 83 -3.32 -8.14 7.86
C ASP A 83 -3.71 -6.69 7.56
N HIS A 84 -3.54 -6.25 6.32
CA HIS A 84 -3.97 -4.95 5.83
C HIS A 84 -4.15 -4.91 4.30
N GLY A 85 -4.80 -3.85 3.81
CA GLY A 85 -4.85 -3.50 2.38
C GLY A 85 -3.69 -2.57 1.96
N GLU A 86 -3.69 -2.14 0.70
CA GLU A 86 -2.61 -1.30 0.14
C GLU A 86 -3.20 -0.16 -0.71
N SER A 87 -2.71 1.07 -0.52
CA SER A 87 -3.18 2.22 -1.31
C SER A 87 -2.31 2.37 -2.55
N LEU A 88 -2.94 2.34 -3.73
CA LEU A 88 -2.27 2.37 -5.03
C LEU A 88 -2.57 3.66 -5.81
N GLY A 89 -2.72 4.78 -5.11
CA GLY A 89 -3.02 6.09 -5.70
C GLY A 89 -4.43 6.62 -5.42
N LEU A 90 -5.24 5.91 -4.61
CA LEU A 90 -6.57 6.38 -4.24
C LEU A 90 -6.48 7.68 -3.44
N ASN A 91 -7.18 8.72 -3.91
CA ASN A 91 -7.08 10.09 -3.39
C ASN A 91 -5.64 10.63 -3.36
N GLY A 92 -4.79 10.15 -4.27
CA GLY A 92 -3.37 10.52 -4.35
C GLY A 92 -2.52 10.00 -3.19
N ASN A 93 -2.97 8.96 -2.48
CA ASN A 93 -2.21 8.29 -1.43
C ASN A 93 -1.62 6.97 -1.93
N TYR A 94 -0.45 6.63 -1.38
CA TYR A 94 0.24 5.38 -1.65
C TYR A 94 0.74 4.75 -0.37
N GLY A 95 0.82 3.43 -0.33
CA GLY A 95 1.30 2.74 0.86
C GLY A 95 0.21 2.59 1.93
N HIS A 96 0.58 1.91 3.01
CA HIS A 96 -0.25 1.65 4.19
C HIS A 96 0.21 2.47 5.40
N GLY A 97 0.66 3.72 5.16
CA GLY A 97 1.24 4.57 6.20
C GLY A 97 0.37 4.64 7.48
N ALA A 98 1.01 4.51 8.65
CA ALA A 98 0.42 4.21 9.97
C ALA A 98 -0.75 5.10 10.49
N ARG A 99 -1.22 6.08 9.73
CA ARG A 99 -2.31 7.00 10.11
C ARG A 99 -3.27 7.34 8.96
N LEU A 100 -3.26 6.56 7.88
CA LEU A 100 -4.30 6.64 6.86
C LEU A 100 -5.56 5.96 7.41
N SER A 101 -6.70 6.67 7.42
CA SER A 101 -8.00 6.16 7.88
C SER A 101 -8.84 5.59 6.75
N ASN A 102 -8.15 5.25 5.67
CA ASN A 102 -8.68 4.82 4.40
C ASN A 102 -9.30 3.42 4.55
N PRO A 103 -10.60 3.23 4.23
CA PRO A 103 -11.25 1.93 4.31
C PRO A 103 -10.50 0.84 3.55
N GLU A 104 -9.91 1.16 2.39
CA GLU A 104 -9.18 0.21 1.56
C GLU A 104 -7.91 -0.37 2.21
N LEU A 105 -7.44 0.21 3.33
CA LEU A 105 -6.34 -0.34 4.11
C LEU A 105 -6.81 -1.32 5.20
N ARG A 106 -8.11 -1.36 5.49
CA ARG A 106 -8.73 -2.13 6.58
C ARG A 106 -9.74 -3.15 6.07
N GLU A 107 -10.34 -2.91 4.91
CA GLU A 107 -11.18 -3.85 4.19
C GLU A 107 -10.29 -4.89 3.53
N VAL A 108 -10.16 -6.03 4.20
CA VAL A 108 -9.34 -7.16 3.77
C VAL A 108 -10.24 -8.34 3.38
N PRO A 109 -9.79 -9.22 2.47
CA PRO A 109 -10.55 -10.40 2.11
C PRO A 109 -10.76 -11.33 3.32
N TRP A 110 -11.92 -11.97 3.37
CA TRP A 110 -12.22 -13.05 4.31
C TRP A 110 -12.78 -14.21 3.49
N PHE A 111 -11.92 -15.19 3.19
CA PHE A 111 -12.27 -16.32 2.35
C PHE A 111 -12.27 -17.59 3.18
N GLU A 112 -13.42 -18.23 3.29
CA GLU A 112 -13.61 -19.47 4.04
C GLU A 112 -13.70 -20.66 3.10
N VAL A 113 -13.04 -21.76 3.48
CA VAL A 113 -13.01 -23.00 2.72
C VAL A 113 -12.97 -24.20 3.67
N SER A 114 -13.77 -25.21 3.36
CA SER A 114 -13.74 -26.49 4.07
C SER A 114 -13.04 -27.52 3.20
N ILE A 115 -11.90 -28.01 3.68
CA ILE A 115 -11.11 -29.03 3.01
C ILE A 115 -11.48 -30.37 3.63
N VAL A 116 -12.28 -31.14 2.90
CA VAL A 116 -12.63 -32.52 3.25
C VAL A 116 -11.56 -33.46 2.73
N ASP A 117 -11.19 -34.43 3.54
CA ASP A 117 -10.33 -35.52 3.10
C ASP A 117 -11.17 -36.43 2.20
N ASP A 118 -10.71 -36.67 0.97
CA ASP A 118 -11.40 -37.52 -0.02
C ASP A 118 -10.83 -38.96 0.01
N SER A 119 -10.34 -39.38 1.18
CA SER A 119 -9.72 -40.68 1.43
C SER A 119 -10.72 -41.82 1.60
#